data_AF-A0A6A3G3K9-F1
#
_entry.id   AF-A0A6A3G3K9-F1
#
_cell.length_a   1.000
_cell.length_b   1.000
_cell.length_c   1.000
_cell.angle_alpha   90.00
_cell.angle_beta   90.00
_cell.angle_gamma   90.00
#
_symmetry.space_group_name_H-M   'P 1'
#
loop_
_entity.id
_entity.type
_entity.pdbx_description
1 polymer ?
#
loop_
_entity_poly.entity_id
_entity_poly.type
_entity_poly.pdbx_seq_one_letter_code
_entity_poly.pdbx_strand_id
1 'polypeptide(L)'
;MSLFAGRGGQLYVSTSELEARDRIRAAVAGRWDGSSIILQTSQLSTPSFGAAVGGSGKIRFASDSGEDECRCETQSLVIAGSGSIDTGDITSKSARVGILGSGSATLQTTEWLTAGTLGTARVNYLEPGPERVRGSTSSLRALTAAAKAQHDEERAAIAATMTPPTR
;
A
#
# COMPACT_ATOMS: atom_id res chain seq x y z
N MET A 1 13.35 -6.34 -7.15
CA MET A 1 12.25 -7.25 -7.55
C MET A 1 11.12 -6.46 -8.20
N SER A 2 10.37 -7.03 -9.15
CA SER A 2 9.21 -6.36 -9.76
C SER A 2 8.04 -7.33 -9.95
N LEU A 3 6.84 -6.89 -9.56
CA LEU A 3 5.59 -7.63 -9.59
C LEU A 3 4.62 -6.85 -10.48
N PHE A 4 3.98 -7.54 -11.42
CA PHE A 4 3.10 -6.91 -12.39
C PHE A 4 1.81 -7.71 -12.54
N ALA A 5 0.68 -7.01 -12.57
CA ALA A 5 -0.61 -7.57 -12.95
C ALA A 5 -1.32 -6.61 -13.90
N GLY A 6 -2.04 -7.16 -14.88
CA GLY A 6 -2.84 -6.35 -15.78
C GLY A 6 -3.81 -7.20 -16.58
N ARG A 7 -4.74 -6.52 -17.26
CA ARG A 7 -5.75 -7.17 -18.13
C ARG A 7 -6.57 -8.25 -17.39
N GLY A 8 -6.93 -7.93 -16.14
CA GLY A 8 -7.77 -8.77 -15.28
C GLY A 8 -6.98 -9.82 -14.51
N GLY A 9 -5.66 -9.82 -14.66
CA GLY A 9 -4.77 -10.67 -13.88
C GLY A 9 -4.82 -10.33 -12.39
N GLN A 10 -4.84 -11.37 -11.59
CA GLN A 10 -4.68 -11.28 -10.14
C GLN A 10 -3.38 -11.97 -9.77
N LEU A 11 -2.55 -11.30 -8.98
CA LEU A 11 -1.29 -11.84 -8.49
C LEU A 11 -1.32 -11.85 -6.97
N TYR A 12 -1.23 -13.05 -6.41
CA TYR A 12 -1.16 -13.27 -4.99
C TYR A 12 0.24 -13.81 -4.67
N VAL A 13 0.96 -13.11 -3.79
CA VAL A 13 2.27 -13.52 -3.32
C VAL A 13 2.17 -13.66 -1.80
N SER A 14 2.37 -14.88 -1.30
CA SER A 14 2.46 -15.16 0.14
C SER A 14 3.83 -15.77 0.43
N THR A 15 4.58 -15.15 1.33
CA THR A 15 5.92 -15.60 1.74
C THR A 15 6.12 -15.27 3.22
N SER A 16 6.97 -16.00 3.93
CA SER A 16 7.33 -15.63 5.31
C SER A 16 8.23 -14.40 5.36
N GLU A 17 9.12 -14.27 4.37
CA GLU A 17 10.09 -13.20 4.30
C GLU A 17 10.19 -12.66 2.87
N LEU A 18 10.24 -11.33 2.74
CA LEU A 18 10.40 -10.64 1.48
C LEU A 18 11.54 -9.63 1.60
N GLU A 19 12.74 -10.04 1.21
CA GLU A 19 13.93 -9.20 1.21
C GLU A 19 14.27 -8.73 -0.22
N ALA A 20 14.55 -7.44 -0.38
CA ALA A 20 15.11 -6.91 -1.61
C ALA A 20 16.25 -5.93 -1.30
N ARG A 21 17.44 -6.23 -1.84
CA ARG A 21 18.63 -5.39 -1.64
C ARG A 21 18.46 -3.94 -2.10
N ASP A 22 17.79 -3.72 -3.22
CA ASP A 22 17.62 -2.38 -3.79
C ASP A 22 16.21 -1.84 -3.57
N ARG A 23 15.22 -2.54 -4.15
CA ARG A 23 13.82 -2.10 -4.17
C ARG A 23 12.84 -3.19 -4.57
N ILE A 24 11.61 -3.04 -4.10
CA ILE A 24 10.44 -3.79 -4.54
C ILE A 24 9.55 -2.84 -5.34
N ARG A 25 9.03 -3.30 -6.47
CA ARG A 25 8.07 -2.56 -7.30
C ARG A 25 6.86 -3.42 -7.60
N ALA A 26 5.68 -2.98 -7.20
CA ALA A 26 4.42 -3.57 -7.63
C ALA A 26 3.74 -2.61 -8.61
N ALA A 27 3.28 -3.11 -9.75
CA ALA A 27 2.51 -2.28 -10.66
C ALA A 27 1.30 -3.02 -11.24
N VAL A 28 0.16 -2.34 -11.22
CA VAL A 28 -1.09 -2.82 -11.79
C VAL A 28 -1.50 -1.92 -12.93
N ALA A 29 -1.84 -2.51 -14.07
CA ALA A 29 -2.47 -1.81 -15.18
C ALA A 29 -3.79 -2.50 -15.52
N GLY A 30 -4.88 -2.01 -14.91
CA GLY A 30 -6.23 -2.56 -15.11
C GLY A 30 -7.13 -1.47 -15.64
N ARG A 31 -7.62 -1.59 -16.87
CA ARG A 31 -8.42 -0.53 -17.48
C ARG A 31 -9.89 -0.62 -16.99
N TRP A 32 -10.42 -1.85 -16.86
CA TRP A 32 -11.86 -2.14 -16.63
C TRP A 32 -12.09 -3.42 -15.80
N ASP A 33 -11.07 -4.26 -15.68
CA ASP A 33 -11.09 -5.57 -15.03
C ASP A 33 -10.35 -5.49 -13.70
N GLY A 34 -10.87 -6.15 -12.67
CA GLY A 34 -10.44 -6.11 -11.27
C GLY A 34 -9.03 -6.65 -11.01
N SER A 35 -8.05 -6.12 -11.73
CA SER A 35 -6.65 -6.45 -11.66
C SER A 35 -6.17 -6.10 -10.26
N SER A 36 -5.65 -7.09 -9.56
CA SER A 36 -5.21 -6.94 -8.18
C SER A 36 -3.83 -7.55 -7.98
N ILE A 37 -3.03 -6.92 -7.13
CA ILE A 37 -1.87 -7.55 -6.53
C ILE A 37 -2.09 -7.54 -5.02
N ILE A 38 -2.03 -8.71 -4.40
CA ILE A 38 -1.98 -8.85 -2.96
C ILE A 38 -0.62 -9.45 -2.60
N LEU A 39 0.15 -8.72 -1.81
CA LEU A 39 1.36 -9.23 -1.18
C LEU A 39 1.06 -9.47 0.29
N GLN A 40 1.27 -10.70 0.75
CA GLN A 40 1.26 -11.06 2.15
C GLN A 40 2.64 -11.54 2.56
N THR A 41 3.22 -10.90 3.56
CA THR A 41 4.50 -11.35 4.13
C THR A 41 4.55 -11.13 5.62
N SER A 42 5.28 -11.97 6.35
CA SER A 42 5.52 -11.73 7.77
C SER A 42 6.61 -10.65 7.93
N GLN A 43 7.71 -10.79 7.20
CA GLN A 43 8.82 -9.85 7.28
C GLN A 43 9.07 -9.15 5.93
N LEU A 44 9.31 -7.85 5.96
CA LEU A 44 9.68 -7.04 4.79
C LEU A 44 10.91 -6.21 5.12
N SER A 45 11.99 -6.44 4.36
CA SER A 45 13.21 -5.66 4.44
C SER A 45 13.60 -5.18 3.05
N THR A 46 13.41 -3.88 2.81
CA THR A 46 13.82 -3.23 1.56
C THR A 46 14.11 -1.75 1.82
N PRO A 47 15.16 -1.16 1.23
CA PRO A 47 15.39 0.28 1.31
C PRO A 47 14.22 1.06 0.69
N SER A 48 13.64 0.54 -0.39
CA SER A 48 12.60 1.24 -1.14
C SER A 48 11.45 0.32 -1.56
N PHE A 49 10.23 0.78 -1.35
CA PHE A 49 9.01 0.14 -1.83
C PHE A 49 8.26 1.06 -2.80
N GLY A 50 8.00 0.57 -4.00
CA GLY A 50 7.28 1.30 -5.04
C GLY A 50 5.98 0.60 -5.42
N ALA A 51 4.88 1.35 -5.51
CA ALA A 51 3.61 0.86 -6.03
C ALA A 51 3.07 1.80 -7.09
N ALA A 52 2.61 1.24 -8.21
CA ALA A 52 2.04 2.02 -9.31
C ALA A 52 0.72 1.39 -9.79
N VAL A 53 -0.36 2.17 -9.86
CA VAL A 53 -1.65 1.71 -10.36
C VAL A 53 -2.09 2.58 -11.52
N GLY A 54 -2.31 1.96 -12.68
CA GLY A 54 -2.98 2.55 -13.83
C GLY A 54 -4.39 2.01 -14.00
N GLY A 55 -5.35 2.93 -14.16
CA GLY A 55 -6.78 2.65 -14.32
C GLY A 55 -7.49 2.38 -12.99
N SER A 56 -8.14 1.23 -12.86
CA SER A 56 -9.00 0.83 -11.72
C SER A 56 -8.42 -0.35 -10.91
N GLY A 57 -7.12 -0.61 -11.06
CA GLY A 57 -6.45 -1.71 -10.36
C GLY A 57 -6.33 -1.51 -8.85
N LYS A 58 -5.99 -2.58 -8.14
CA LYS A 58 -5.78 -2.55 -6.68
C LYS A 58 -4.44 -3.16 -6.32
N ILE A 59 -3.66 -2.49 -5.47
CA ILE A 59 -2.48 -3.07 -4.83
C ILE A 59 -2.73 -3.06 -3.34
N ARG A 60 -2.59 -4.21 -2.69
CA ARG A 60 -2.64 -4.32 -1.23
C ARG A 60 -1.41 -5.04 -0.74
N PHE A 61 -0.78 -4.47 0.27
CA PHE A 61 0.21 -5.14 1.09
C PHE A 61 -0.43 -5.45 2.44
N ALA A 62 -0.34 -6.71 2.85
CA ALA A 62 -0.79 -7.18 4.14
C ALA A 62 0.41 -7.80 4.87
N SER A 63 0.66 -7.38 6.11
CA SER A 63 1.63 -8.07 6.95
C SER A 63 0.95 -9.20 7.70
N ASP A 64 1.51 -10.41 7.74
CA ASP A 64 0.94 -11.51 8.52
C ASP A 64 1.38 -11.46 10.00
N SER A 65 2.56 -10.90 10.27
CA SER A 65 3.05 -10.52 11.61
C SER A 65 2.80 -9.03 11.90
N GLY A 66 2.95 -8.63 13.16
CA GLY A 66 2.67 -7.27 13.62
C GLY A 66 3.44 -6.17 12.87
N GLU A 67 3.02 -4.92 13.06
CA GLU A 67 3.45 -3.71 12.31
C GLU A 67 4.96 -3.43 12.30
N ASP A 68 5.72 -4.05 13.21
CA ASP A 68 7.16 -3.78 13.42
C ASP A 68 8.11 -4.61 12.54
N GLU A 69 7.63 -5.70 11.91
CA GLU A 69 8.44 -6.60 11.09
C GLU A 69 8.52 -6.16 9.62
N CYS A 70 7.60 -5.30 9.18
CA CYS A 70 7.51 -4.83 7.80
C CYS A 70 7.93 -3.37 7.69
N ARG A 71 9.22 -3.13 7.44
CA ARG A 71 9.80 -1.77 7.41
C ARG A 71 10.53 -1.46 6.11
N CYS A 72 10.45 -0.20 5.69
CA CYS A 72 11.27 0.31 4.58
C CYS A 72 11.70 1.75 4.83
N GLU A 73 12.73 2.23 4.13
CA GLU A 73 13.15 3.63 4.30
C GLU A 73 12.23 4.57 3.52
N THR A 74 11.95 4.24 2.26
CA THR A 74 11.17 5.10 1.36
C THR A 74 10.04 4.36 0.66
N GLN A 75 8.84 4.94 0.70
CA GLN A 75 7.70 4.55 -0.12
C GLN A 75 7.45 5.52 -1.28
N SER A 76 7.16 4.97 -2.45
CA SER A 76 6.73 5.74 -3.63
C SER A 76 5.48 5.14 -4.22
N LEU A 77 4.36 5.84 -4.09
CA LEU A 77 3.04 5.39 -4.54
C LEU A 77 2.56 6.30 -5.67
N VAL A 78 2.16 5.72 -6.80
CA VAL A 78 1.63 6.46 -7.94
C VAL A 78 0.33 5.84 -8.41
N ILE A 79 -0.73 6.64 -8.50
CA ILE A 79 -2.03 6.20 -9.03
C ILE A 79 -2.42 7.11 -10.18
N ALA A 80 -2.71 6.53 -11.35
CA ALA A 80 -3.26 7.21 -12.50
C ALA A 80 -4.61 6.58 -12.86
N GLY A 81 -5.70 7.18 -12.40
CA GLY A 81 -7.07 6.69 -12.57
C GLY A 81 -7.89 6.69 -11.28
N SER A 82 -8.64 5.62 -11.06
CA SER A 82 -9.57 5.43 -9.94
C SER A 82 -9.23 4.22 -9.07
N GLY A 83 -8.05 3.63 -9.27
CA GLY A 83 -7.56 2.50 -8.50
C GLY A 83 -7.15 2.85 -7.07
N SER A 84 -6.75 1.83 -6.32
CA SER A 84 -6.36 1.97 -4.92
C SER A 84 -5.01 1.32 -4.62
N ILE A 85 -4.23 1.95 -3.75
CA ILE A 85 -3.01 1.37 -3.18
C ILE A 85 -3.15 1.38 -1.67
N ASP A 86 -2.96 0.21 -1.05
CA ASP A 86 -2.94 0.07 0.38
C ASP A 86 -1.62 -0.56 0.83
N THR A 87 -0.83 0.22 1.55
CA THR A 87 0.44 -0.15 2.17
C THR A 87 0.47 0.27 3.63
N GLY A 88 -0.69 0.30 4.29
CA GLY A 88 -0.82 0.63 5.71
C GLY A 88 0.08 -0.22 6.60
N ASP A 89 0.16 -1.52 6.32
CA ASP A 89 0.97 -2.49 7.06
C ASP A 89 2.50 -2.38 6.85
N ILE A 90 2.99 -1.41 6.06
CA ILE A 90 4.42 -1.14 5.90
C ILE A 90 4.76 0.17 6.58
N THR A 91 5.60 0.12 7.60
CA THR A 91 6.12 1.32 8.24
C THR A 91 7.29 1.89 7.43
N SER A 92 7.16 3.14 6.96
CA SER A 92 8.22 3.83 6.22
C SER A 92 8.70 5.13 6.88
N LYS A 93 9.98 5.47 6.74
CA LYS A 93 10.46 6.78 7.22
C LYS A 93 9.93 7.93 6.37
N SER A 94 9.99 7.76 5.05
CA SER A 94 9.57 8.76 4.08
C SER A 94 8.62 8.18 3.04
N ALA A 95 7.59 8.92 2.68
CA ALA A 95 6.66 8.53 1.63
C ALA A 95 6.41 9.65 0.61
N ARG A 96 6.31 9.25 -0.66
CA ARG A 96 5.88 10.11 -1.77
C ARG A 96 4.67 9.50 -2.44
N VAL A 97 3.59 10.26 -2.52
CA VAL A 97 2.34 9.84 -3.13
C VAL A 97 1.97 10.79 -4.26
N GLY A 98 1.78 10.24 -5.45
CA GLY A 98 1.28 10.95 -6.63
C GLY A 98 -0.05 10.35 -7.06
N ILE A 99 -1.14 11.12 -7.09
CA ILE A 99 -2.41 10.63 -7.63
C ILE A 99 -2.94 11.57 -8.69
N LEU A 100 -3.16 11.03 -9.89
CA LEU A 100 -3.83 11.68 -11.00
C LEU A 100 -5.19 10.99 -11.20
N GLY A 101 -6.29 11.69 -10.87
CA GLY A 101 -7.66 11.18 -10.99
C GLY A 101 -8.41 11.17 -9.65
N SER A 102 -9.09 10.05 -9.38
CA SER A 102 -10.00 9.89 -8.23
C SER A 102 -9.64 8.71 -7.33
N GLY A 103 -8.46 8.12 -7.53
CA GLY A 103 -7.97 6.98 -6.74
C GLY A 103 -7.63 7.33 -5.28
N SER A 104 -7.33 6.30 -4.52
CA SER A 104 -6.99 6.42 -3.09
C SER A 104 -5.72 5.68 -2.72
N ALA A 105 -4.88 6.30 -1.89
CA ALA A 105 -3.70 5.67 -1.31
C ALA A 105 -3.80 5.66 0.22
N THR A 106 -3.50 4.53 0.85
CA THR A 106 -3.34 4.39 2.31
C THR A 106 -1.92 3.91 2.61
N LEU A 107 -1.25 4.53 3.57
CA LEU A 107 0.11 4.16 3.97
C LEU A 107 0.43 4.50 5.42
N GLN A 108 1.54 3.99 5.95
CA GLN A 108 2.08 4.39 7.24
C GLN A 108 3.49 4.98 7.06
N THR A 109 3.69 6.19 7.59
CA THR A 109 4.99 6.86 7.55
C THR A 109 5.21 7.75 8.76
N THR A 110 6.46 7.85 9.23
CA THR A 110 6.78 8.47 10.53
C THR A 110 7.50 9.81 10.43
N GLU A 111 8.35 10.06 9.43
CA GLU A 111 9.10 11.32 9.34
C GLU A 111 8.50 12.27 8.32
N TRP A 112 8.38 11.82 7.05
CA TRP A 112 8.06 12.71 5.94
C TRP A 112 7.01 12.12 4.99
N LEU A 113 5.93 12.86 4.76
CA LEU A 113 4.93 12.55 3.73
C LEU A 113 4.86 13.68 2.72
N THR A 114 5.11 13.38 1.44
CA THR A 114 4.82 14.29 0.34
C THR A 114 3.69 13.73 -0.51
N ALA A 115 2.59 14.49 -0.66
CA ALA A 115 1.46 14.11 -1.49
C ALA A 115 1.19 15.16 -2.57
N GLY A 116 1.21 14.73 -3.82
CA GLY A 116 0.77 15.50 -4.98
C GLY A 116 -0.46 14.85 -5.59
N THR A 117 -1.60 15.56 -5.58
CA THR A 117 -2.84 15.05 -6.14
C THR A 117 -3.38 16.02 -7.19
N LEU A 118 -3.94 15.47 -8.26
CA LEU A 118 -4.63 16.20 -9.31
C LEU A 118 -5.97 15.51 -9.58
N GLY A 119 -7.07 16.15 -9.17
CA GLY A 119 -8.43 15.58 -9.24
C GLY A 119 -9.09 15.49 -7.86
N THR A 120 -9.88 14.44 -7.64
CA THR A 120 -10.64 14.18 -6.39
C THR A 120 -10.02 13.08 -5.52
N ALA A 121 -8.74 12.82 -5.74
CA ALA A 121 -7.99 11.77 -5.08
C ALA A 121 -7.85 11.96 -3.56
N ARG A 122 -7.63 10.84 -2.86
CA ARG A 122 -7.45 10.81 -1.40
C ARG A 122 -6.17 10.09 -1.01
N VAL A 123 -5.41 10.69 -0.12
CA VAL A 123 -4.21 10.14 0.49
C VAL A 123 -4.45 10.08 1.98
N ASN A 124 -4.43 8.86 2.48
CA ASN A 124 -4.67 8.51 3.86
C ASN A 124 -3.35 8.07 4.49
N TYR A 125 -3.08 8.50 5.72
CA TYR A 125 -1.97 7.98 6.51
C TYR A 125 -2.45 7.49 7.88
N LEU A 126 -1.85 6.40 8.36
CA LEU A 126 -2.13 5.79 9.66
C LEU A 126 -1.29 6.42 10.78
N GLU A 127 -1.79 6.36 12.01
CA GLU A 127 -1.05 6.77 13.21
C GLU A 127 -0.14 5.64 13.74
N PRO A 128 1.08 5.96 14.24
CA PRO A 128 1.65 7.30 14.40
C PRO A 128 1.99 7.95 13.05
N GLY A 129 1.47 9.18 12.86
CA GLY A 129 1.56 9.89 11.60
C GLY A 129 2.91 10.61 11.41
N PRO A 130 3.19 11.09 10.19
CA PRO A 130 4.44 11.76 9.85
C PRO A 130 4.63 13.09 10.59
N GLU A 131 5.86 13.37 11.04
CA GLU A 131 6.24 14.67 11.62
C GLU A 131 6.03 15.83 10.63
N ARG A 132 6.26 15.58 9.34
CA ARG A 132 6.16 16.60 8.29
C ARG A 132 5.34 16.11 7.11
N VAL A 133 4.23 16.80 6.85
CA VAL A 133 3.37 16.56 5.70
C VAL A 133 3.44 17.73 4.74
N ARG A 134 3.76 17.45 3.47
CA ARG A 134 3.77 18.41 2.37
C ARG A 134 2.80 17.97 1.28
N GLY A 135 1.69 18.67 1.12
CA GLY A 135 0.71 18.38 0.08
C GLY A 135 -0.56 19.21 0.21
N SER A 136 -1.50 19.00 -0.69
CA SER A 136 -2.79 19.68 -0.66
C SER A 136 -3.67 19.12 0.48
N THR A 137 -4.08 19.99 1.40
CA THR A 137 -4.88 19.63 2.60
C THR A 137 -6.21 18.94 2.27
N SER A 138 -6.84 19.26 1.13
CA SER A 138 -8.08 18.62 0.68
C SER A 138 -7.92 17.15 0.31
N SER A 139 -6.71 16.74 -0.04
CA SER A 139 -6.39 15.36 -0.43
C SER A 139 -5.76 14.54 0.68
N LEU A 140 -5.41 15.15 1.80
CA LEU A 140 -4.73 14.51 2.92
C LEU A 140 -5.73 14.27 4.05
N ARG A 141 -5.86 13.02 4.48
CA ARG A 141 -6.64 12.67 5.68
C ARG A 141 -5.79 11.81 6.61
N ALA A 142 -5.72 12.22 7.87
CA ALA A 142 -5.31 11.33 8.94
C ALA A 142 -6.41 10.29 9.12
N LEU A 143 -6.09 9.01 8.96
CA LEU A 143 -6.97 7.93 9.39
C LEU A 143 -6.66 7.68 10.86
N THR A 144 -7.51 8.23 11.73
CA THR A 144 -7.43 8.05 13.19
C THR A 144 -7.71 6.59 13.59
N ALA A 145 -7.46 6.25 14.85
CA ALA A 145 -7.53 4.89 15.41
C ALA A 145 -8.72 4.01 14.98
N ALA A 146 -9.89 4.59 14.68
CA ALA A 146 -11.05 3.84 14.19
C ALA A 146 -10.86 3.24 12.77
N ALA A 147 -10.14 3.94 11.90
CA ALA A 147 -9.79 3.43 10.57
C ALA A 147 -8.58 2.48 10.62
N LYS A 148 -7.71 2.62 11.62
CA LYS A 148 -6.68 1.63 11.93
C LYS A 148 -7.32 0.30 12.35
N ALA A 149 -8.34 0.33 13.21
CA ALA A 149 -9.10 -0.86 13.58
C ALA A 149 -9.77 -1.54 12.37
N GLN A 150 -10.33 -0.78 11.43
CA GLN A 150 -10.88 -1.36 10.18
C GLN A 150 -9.78 -1.97 9.30
N HIS A 151 -8.60 -1.34 9.26
CA HIS A 151 -7.45 -1.87 8.53
C HIS A 151 -6.95 -3.18 9.16
N ASP A 152 -6.88 -3.24 10.49
CA ASP A 152 -6.50 -4.42 11.28
C ASP A 152 -7.51 -5.56 11.13
N GLU A 153 -8.82 -5.26 11.13
CA GLU A 153 -9.89 -6.22 10.88
C GLU A 153 -9.81 -6.80 9.46
N GLU A 154 -9.56 -5.96 8.45
CA GLU A 154 -9.42 -6.41 7.07
C GLU A 154 -8.12 -7.20 6.85
N ARG A 155 -7.03 -6.79 7.50
CA ARG A 155 -5.77 -7.56 7.59
C ARG A 155 -6.03 -8.94 8.18
N ALA A 156 -6.73 -9.01 9.31
CA ALA A 156 -7.10 -10.27 9.95
C ALA A 156 -8.01 -11.13 9.06
N ALA A 157 -8.94 -10.51 8.32
CA ALA A 157 -9.81 -11.22 7.39
C ALA A 157 -9.02 -11.83 6.21
N ILE A 158 -8.05 -11.10 5.64
CA ILE A 158 -7.17 -11.60 4.56
C ILE A 158 -6.28 -12.72 5.08
N ALA A 159 -5.66 -12.54 6.27
CA ALA A 159 -4.88 -13.59 6.91
C ALA A 159 -5.72 -14.86 7.16
N ALA A 160 -6.95 -14.70 7.68
CA ALA A 160 -7.86 -15.81 8.00
C ALA A 160 -8.44 -16.50 6.75
N THR A 161 -8.69 -15.77 5.66
CA THR A 161 -9.10 -16.40 4.39
C THR A 161 -7.96 -17.13 3.68
N MET A 162 -6.70 -16.87 4.05
CA MET A 162 -5.52 -17.48 3.45
C MET A 162 -4.80 -18.50 4.36
N THR A 163 -5.28 -18.73 5.58
CA THR A 163 -4.96 -19.97 6.31
C THR A 163 -5.49 -21.19 5.53
N PRO A 164 -4.63 -22.15 5.15
CA PRO A 164 -5.11 -23.38 4.54
C PRO A 164 -6.01 -24.11 5.55
N PRO A 165 -7.09 -24.79 5.11
CA PRO A 165 -7.85 -25.64 6.01
C PRO A 165 -6.89 -26.61 6.68
N THR A 166 -6.79 -26.52 8.01
CA THR A 166 -6.12 -27.51 8.83
C THR A 166 -6.77 -28.86 8.52
N ARG A 167 -5.90 -29.79 8.11
CA ARG A 167 -6.21 -31.19 7.79
C ARG A 167 -7.05 -31.87 8.85
#